data_AF-A7HRF9-F1
#
_entry.id   AF-A7HRF9-F1
#
_cell.length_a   1.000
_cell.length_b   1.000
_cell.length_c   1.000
_cell.angle_alpha   90.00
_cell.angle_beta   90.00
_cell.angle_gamma   90.00
#
_symmetry.space_group_name_H-M   'P 1'
#
loop_
_entity.id
_entity.type
_entity.pdbx_description
1 polymer ?
#
loop_
_entity_poly.entity_id
_entity_poly.type
_entity_poly.pdbx_seq_one_letter_code
_entity_poly.pdbx_strand_id
1 'polypeptide(L)'
;MRDDALPNDIDYSRAAYDVLLGLDAAARAAVGEVAADGARGREIAPGMFSAEAVPGLRVVLRRAPGATTILALTGEVAASRGTRGRQAS
;
A
#
# COMPACT_ATOMS: atom_id res chain seq x y z
N MET A 1 27.87 2.77 -13.42
CA MET A 1 27.47 2.72 -12.01
C MET A 1 26.00 2.34 -12.02
N ARG A 2 25.68 1.07 -11.72
CA ARG A 2 24.28 0.70 -11.54
C ARG A 2 23.90 1.21 -10.16
N ASP A 3 22.90 2.09 -10.10
CA ASP A 3 22.15 2.35 -8.88
C ASP A 3 21.48 1.02 -8.51
N ASP A 4 22.22 0.18 -7.78
CA ASP A 4 21.62 -0.87 -6.98
C ASP A 4 20.90 -0.15 -5.83
N ALA A 5 19.73 0.42 -6.14
CA ALA A 5 18.83 0.94 -5.15
C ALA A 5 18.61 -0.19 -4.15
N LEU A 6 19.17 -0.03 -2.95
CA LEU A 6 18.82 -0.86 -1.81
C LEU A 6 17.29 -0.95 -1.80
N PRO A 7 16.68 -2.13 -1.58
CA PRO A 7 15.24 -2.23 -1.50
C PRO A 7 14.80 -1.16 -0.50
N ASN A 8 14.10 -0.12 -0.99
CA ASN A 8 13.63 0.97 -0.13
C ASN A 8 12.94 0.29 1.06
N ASP A 9 13.37 0.58 2.28
CA ASP A 9 12.70 0.01 3.45
C ASP A 9 11.21 0.39 3.34
N ILE A 10 10.35 -0.64 3.31
CA ILE A 10 8.91 -0.47 3.19
C ILE A 10 8.31 -0.51 4.60
N ASP A 11 8.00 0.67 5.11
CA ASP A 11 7.27 0.83 6.35
C ASP A 11 5.76 0.81 6.12
N TYR A 12 5.01 0.42 7.15
CA TYR A 12 3.55 0.42 7.13
C TYR A 12 3.01 1.23 8.30
N SER A 13 2.00 2.06 8.04
CA SER A 13 1.14 2.53 9.13
C SER A 13 0.42 1.34 9.76
N ARG A 14 0.08 1.44 11.05
CA ARG A 14 -0.68 0.40 11.76
C ARG A 14 -1.94 -0.01 10.99
N ALA A 15 -2.72 0.99 10.56
CA ALA A 15 -3.97 0.76 9.84
C ALA A 15 -3.74 0.07 8.47
N ALA A 16 -2.68 0.44 7.74
CA ALA A 16 -2.33 -0.21 6.49
C ALA A 16 -1.89 -1.66 6.71
N TYR A 17 -1.11 -1.92 7.75
CA TYR A 17 -0.64 -3.26 8.10
C TYR A 17 -1.79 -4.19 8.47
N ASP A 18 -2.76 -3.70 9.26
CA ASP A 18 -3.95 -4.49 9.63
C ASP A 18 -4.77 -4.91 8.39
N VAL A 19 -4.88 -4.04 7.38
CA VAL A 19 -5.51 -4.39 6.09
C VAL A 19 -4.66 -5.39 5.31
N LEU A 20 -3.32 -5.18 5.24
CA LEU A 20 -2.38 -6.06 4.53
C LEU A 20 -2.47 -7.50 5.04
N LEU A 21 -2.52 -7.70 6.36
CA LEU A 21 -2.70 -9.01 6.99
C LEU A 21 -4.01 -9.69 6.56
N GLY A 22 -4.99 -8.93 6.10
CA GLY A 22 -6.26 -9.45 5.61
C GLY A 22 -6.31 -9.80 4.12
N LEU A 23 -5.32 -9.38 3.33
CA LEU A 23 -5.28 -9.64 1.89
C LEU A 23 -4.86 -11.08 1.58
N ASP A 24 -5.23 -11.56 0.40
CA ASP A 24 -4.66 -12.80 -0.14
C ASP A 24 -3.21 -12.58 -0.61
N ALA A 25 -2.51 -13.67 -0.91
CA ALA A 25 -1.10 -13.62 -1.29
C ALA A 25 -0.84 -12.79 -2.55
N ALA A 26 -1.74 -12.82 -3.54
CA ALA A 26 -1.59 -12.09 -4.79
C ALA A 26 -1.74 -10.58 -4.58
N ALA A 27 -2.76 -10.17 -3.82
CA ALA A 27 -2.97 -8.77 -3.47
C ALA A 27 -1.83 -8.22 -2.58
N ARG A 28 -1.29 -9.03 -1.66
CA ARG A 28 -0.10 -8.63 -0.87
C ARG A 28 1.14 -8.42 -1.76
N ALA A 29 1.38 -9.33 -2.70
CA ALA A 29 2.50 -9.21 -3.63
C ALA A 29 2.36 -7.93 -4.47
N ALA A 30 1.17 -7.65 -4.99
CA ALA A 30 0.91 -6.43 -5.76
C ALA A 30 1.11 -5.14 -4.94
N VAL A 31 0.75 -5.13 -3.65
CA VAL A 31 1.04 -3.99 -2.75
C VAL A 31 2.55 -3.79 -2.59
N GLY A 32 3.31 -4.89 -2.43
CA GLY A 32 4.77 -4.85 -2.35
C GLY A 32 5.41 -4.31 -3.64
N GLU A 33 4.92 -4.74 -4.80
CA GLU A 33 5.38 -4.23 -6.10
C GLU A 33 5.14 -2.73 -6.24
N VAL A 34 3.96 -2.23 -5.84
CA VAL A 34 3.66 -0.79 -5.88
C VAL A 34 4.54 0.02 -4.93
N ALA A 35 4.87 -0.51 -3.75
CA ALA A 35 5.74 0.17 -2.80
C ALA A 35 7.22 0.19 -3.25
N ALA A 36 7.66 -0.86 -3.94
CA ALA A 36 9.00 -0.96 -4.52
C ALA A 36 9.14 -0.12 -5.82
N ASP A 37 8.10 -0.08 -6.65
CA ASP A 37 8.08 0.69 -7.89
C ASP A 37 7.80 2.18 -7.59
N GLY A 38 8.90 2.89 -7.37
CA GLY A 38 8.97 4.33 -7.13
C GLY A 38 8.39 5.20 -8.25
N ALA A 39 7.96 4.64 -9.39
CA ALA A 39 7.41 5.40 -10.51
C ALA A 39 5.89 5.22 -10.69
N ARG A 40 5.29 4.19 -10.08
CA ARG A 40 3.84 3.95 -10.23
C ARG A 40 3.05 4.81 -9.26
N GLY A 41 2.09 5.56 -9.81
CA GLY A 41 1.07 6.27 -9.03
C GLY A 41 0.97 7.76 -9.35
N ARG A 42 -0.22 8.29 -9.07
CA ARG A 42 -0.50 9.73 -9.13
C ARG A 42 -0.06 10.39 -7.85
N GLU A 43 0.71 11.46 -7.91
CA GLU A 43 0.97 12.32 -6.75
C GLU A 43 -0.32 13.03 -6.33
N ILE A 44 -0.68 12.92 -5.06
CA ILE A 44 -1.91 13.49 -4.48
C ILE A 44 -1.62 14.62 -3.49
N ALA A 45 -0.38 14.71 -3.02
CA ALA A 45 0.19 15.80 -2.21
C ALA A 45 1.72 15.66 -2.27
N PRO A 46 2.51 16.70 -1.92
CA PRO A 46 3.96 16.65 -2.00
C PRO A 46 4.56 15.41 -1.32
N GLY A 47 5.19 14.53 -2.11
CA GLY A 47 5.81 13.29 -1.63
C GLY A 47 4.83 12.16 -1.26
N MET A 48 3.53 12.34 -1.49
CA MET A 48 2.47 11.36 -1.27
C MET A 48 1.83 10.93 -2.58
N PHE A 49 1.76 9.62 -2.79
CA PHE A 49 1.33 9.00 -4.03
C PHE A 49 0.17 8.05 -3.79
N SER A 50 -0.66 7.92 -4.80
CA SER A 50 -1.75 6.96 -4.88
C SER A 50 -1.59 6.09 -6.11
N ALA A 51 -1.53 4.78 -5.92
CA ALA A 51 -1.45 3.79 -7.00
C ALA A 51 -2.46 2.68 -6.80
N GLU A 52 -2.98 2.14 -7.90
CA GLU A 52 -3.81 0.93 -7.86
C GLU A 52 -2.89 -0.30 -7.90
N ALA A 53 -3.04 -1.20 -6.94
CA ALA A 53 -2.27 -2.45 -6.87
C ALA A 53 -2.96 -3.57 -7.66
N VAL A 54 -4.27 -3.70 -7.47
CA VAL A 54 -5.17 -4.57 -8.24
C VAL A 54 -6.53 -3.86 -8.36
N PRO A 55 -7.42 -4.27 -9.27
CA PRO A 55 -8.77 -3.71 -9.38
C PRO A 55 -9.46 -3.64 -8.02
N GLY A 56 -9.83 -2.43 -7.59
CA GLY A 56 -10.51 -2.22 -6.30
C GLY A 56 -9.61 -2.22 -5.06
N LEU A 57 -8.29 -2.22 -5.22
CA LEU A 57 -7.30 -2.04 -4.14
C LEU A 57 -6.32 -0.91 -4.47
N ARG A 58 -6.34 0.15 -3.69
CA ARG A 58 -5.49 1.33 -3.85
C ARG A 58 -4.54 1.50 -2.68
N VAL A 59 -3.28 1.74 -3.00
CA VAL A 59 -2.18 2.00 -2.06
C VAL A 59 -1.94 3.50 -2.01
N VAL A 60 -1.99 4.07 -0.80
CA VAL A 60 -1.52 5.42 -0.52
C VAL A 60 -0.18 5.30 0.19
N LEU A 61 0.85 5.92 -0.37
CA LEU A 61 2.22 5.83 0.13
C LEU A 61 2.89 7.20 0.19
N ARG A 62 3.83 7.36 1.13
CA ARG A 62 4.76 8.48 1.20
C ARG A 62 6.14 8.01 0.80
N ARG A 63 6.84 8.79 -0.03
CA ARG A 63 8.23 8.53 -0.38
C ARG A 63 9.15 9.52 0.32
N ALA A 64 10.21 9.01 0.93
CA ALA A 64 11.32 9.77 1.47
C ALA A 64 12.63 9.20 0.89
N PRO A 65 13.75 9.95 0.91
CA PRO A 65 15.04 9.42 0.48
C PRO A 65 15.38 8.12 1.24
N GLY A 66 15.43 7.00 0.52
CA GLY A 66 15.75 5.67 1.07
C GLY A 66 14.60 4.92 1.75
N ALA A 67 13.38 5.45 1.80
CA ALA A 67 12.26 4.81 2.48
C ALA A 67 10.90 5.06 1.80
N THR A 68 10.07 4.02 1.76
CA THR A 68 8.66 4.11 1.34
C THR A 68 7.78 3.75 2.52
N THR A 69 6.83 4.62 2.89
CA THR A 69 5.84 4.31 3.92
C THR A 69 4.47 4.12 3.30
N ILE A 70 3.87 2.94 3.41
CA ILE A 70 2.45 2.74 3.06
C ILE A 70 1.59 3.32 4.18
N LEU A 71 0.83 4.36 3.85
CA LEU A 71 -0.03 5.09 4.77
C LEU A 71 -1.43 4.46 4.88
N ALA A 72 -1.99 4.01 3.76
CA ALA A 72 -3.31 3.40 3.72
C ALA A 72 -3.46 2.41 2.56
N LEU A 73 -4.29 1.38 2.79
CA LEU A 73 -4.84 0.49 1.77
C LEU A 73 -6.34 0.73 1.71
N THR A 74 -6.87 1.07 0.53
CA THR A 74 -8.24 1.56 0.35
C THR A 74 -8.92 0.86 -0.83
N GLY A 75 -10.25 1.01 -0.95
CA GLY A 75 -11.06 0.38 -2.01
C GLY A 75 -11.87 -0.83 -1.53
N GLU A 76 -12.63 -1.44 -2.44
CA GLU A 76 -13.58 -2.53 -2.13
C GLU A 76 -12.88 -3.77 -1.57
N VAL A 77 -11.71 -4.10 -2.10
CA VAL A 77 -10.89 -5.22 -1.62
C VAL A 77 -10.47 -4.99 -0.17
N ALA A 78 -10.12 -3.74 0.19
CA ALA A 78 -9.83 -3.36 1.57
C ALA A 78 -11.10 -3.30 2.45
N ALA A 79 -12.24 -2.87 1.89
CA ALA A 79 -13.51 -2.67 2.59
C ALA A 79 -14.27 -3.98 2.88
N SER A 80 -14.01 -5.05 2.12
CA SER A 80 -14.56 -6.40 2.36
C SER A 80 -14.32 -6.95 3.78
N ARG A 81 -13.48 -6.28 4.58
CA ARG A 81 -13.24 -6.54 6.00
C ARG A 81 -13.92 -5.58 6.98
N GLY A 82 -14.33 -4.38 6.55
CA GLY A 82 -14.99 -3.39 7.40
C GLY A 82 -16.43 -3.76 7.82
N THR A 83 -17.06 -4.71 7.13
CA THR A 83 -18.46 -5.12 7.33
C THR A 83 -18.64 -6.42 8.13
N ARG A 84 -17.61 -7.26 8.28
CA ARG A 84 -17.72 -8.48 9.12
C ARG A 84 -17.55 -8.23 10.63
N GLY A 85 -17.18 -7.02 11.04
CA GLY A 85 -17.04 -6.63 12.45
C GLY A 85 -18.19 -5.80 13.03
N ARG A 86 -19.24 -5.48 12.24
CA ARG A 86 -20.37 -4.62 12.65
C ARG A 86 -21.73 -5.32 12.62
N GLN A 87 -21.76 -6.65 12.68
CA GLN A 87 -22.98 -7.44 12.88
C GLN A 87 -22.74 -8.43 14.03
N ALA A 88 -22.74 -7.92 15.26
CA ALA A 88 -22.99 -8.68 16.48
C ALA A 88 -23.11 -7.69 17.64
N SER A 89 -24.30 -7.13 17.83
CA SER A 89 -24.88 -6.73 19.13
C SER A 89 -26.31 -6.25 18.88
#